data_AF-A0AAN9A6S7-F1
#
_entry.id   AF-A0AAN9A6S7-F1
#
_cell.length_a   1.000
_cell.length_b   1.000
_cell.length_c   1.000
_cell.angle_alpha   90.00
_cell.angle_beta   90.00
_cell.angle_gamma   90.00
#
_symmetry.space_group_name_H-M   'P 1'
#
loop_
_entity.id
_entity.type
_entity.pdbx_description
1 polymer ?
#
loop_
_entity_poly.entity_id
_entity_poly.type
_entity_poly.pdbx_seq_one_letter_code
_entity_poly.pdbx_strand_id
1 'polypeptide(L)'
;MDRHLPYDQRMTRVDEVISELGLIKCSETKIGVPGRIKGISGGEIKRLAFACEVLTNPPLMFCDEPTSGLDSFMAQNVVAVMKNMAERGKTIISTIHQPSSEVYAMFDRVLLMAEGRVAFLGEVDAAYQFFSRIGLPCPPNYNPADFFISTLAVQPGKEENCRKAITMICDEFIKSEEGTSIERAVAENSREAE
;
A
#
# COMPACT_ATOMS: atom_id res chain seq x y z
N MET A 1 -11.12 -19.61 3.18
CA MET A 1 -11.53 -19.87 4.58
C MET A 1 -11.47 -21.37 4.82
N ASP A 2 -10.90 -21.81 5.94
CA ASP A 2 -10.72 -23.25 6.23
C ASP A 2 -12.08 -23.98 6.26
N ARG A 3 -12.18 -25.10 5.54
CA ARG A 3 -13.39 -25.93 5.46
C ARG A 3 -13.70 -26.65 6.78
N HIS A 4 -12.73 -26.74 7.68
CA HIS A 4 -12.87 -27.41 8.98
C HIS A 4 -13.44 -26.49 10.07
N LEU A 5 -13.55 -25.18 9.81
CA LEU A 5 -14.17 -24.25 10.75
C LEU A 5 -15.68 -24.50 10.87
N PRO A 6 -16.24 -24.54 12.09
CA PRO A 6 -17.70 -24.60 12.31
C PRO A 6 -18.44 -23.50 11.55
N TYR A 7 -19.65 -23.80 11.10
CA TYR A 7 -20.48 -22.85 10.33
C TYR A 7 -20.65 -21.50 11.05
N ASP A 8 -20.94 -21.54 12.36
CA ASP A 8 -21.16 -20.32 13.14
C ASP A 8 -19.90 -19.44 13.18
N GLN A 9 -18.72 -20.03 13.37
CA GLN A 9 -17.45 -19.28 13.36
C GLN A 9 -17.16 -18.68 11.98
N ARG A 10 -17.48 -19.41 10.91
CA ARG A 10 -17.34 -18.90 9.54
C ARG A 10 -18.26 -17.70 9.30
N MET A 11 -19.50 -17.76 9.77
CA MET A 11 -20.46 -16.67 9.64
C MET A 11 -20.07 -15.46 10.50
N THR A 12 -19.60 -15.66 11.74
CA THR A 12 -19.05 -14.58 12.55
C THR A 12 -17.93 -13.84 11.82
N ARG A 13 -17.02 -14.58 11.19
CA ARG A 13 -15.93 -13.97 10.40
C ARG A 13 -16.44 -13.24 9.17
N VAL A 14 -17.49 -13.73 8.51
CA VAL A 14 -18.14 -13.03 7.40
C VAL A 14 -18.72 -11.70 7.87
N ASP A 15 -19.44 -11.70 8.99
CA ASP A 15 -20.07 -10.50 9.55
C ASP A 15 -19.03 -9.45 9.98
N GLU A 16 -17.92 -9.88 10.59
CA GLU A 16 -16.78 -9.00 10.90
C GLU A 16 -16.25 -8.30 9.64
N VAL A 17 -15.99 -9.05 8.57
CA VAL A 17 -15.43 -8.50 7.32
C VAL A 17 -16.44 -7.59 6.61
N ILE A 18 -17.73 -7.93 6.60
CA ILE A 18 -18.79 -7.07 6.07
C ILE A 18 -18.84 -5.74 6.82
N SER A 19 -18.69 -5.79 8.15
CA SER A 19 -18.65 -4.59 8.99
C SER A 19 -17.40 -3.75 8.73
N GLU A 20 -16.21 -4.36 8.75
CA GLU A 20 -14.93 -3.68 8.54
C GLU A 20 -14.87 -2.96 7.18
N LEU A 21 -15.43 -3.55 6.13
CA LEU A 21 -15.43 -2.98 4.79
C LEU A 21 -16.63 -2.09 4.49
N GLY A 22 -17.49 -1.83 5.48
CA GLY A 22 -18.66 -0.96 5.31
C GLY A 22 -19.65 -1.48 4.27
N LEU A 23 -19.82 -2.80 4.20
CA LEU A 23 -20.73 -3.51 3.29
C LEU A 23 -22.08 -3.85 3.96
N ILE A 24 -22.26 -3.48 5.24
CA ILE A 24 -23.48 -3.78 6.01
C ILE A 24 -24.76 -3.42 5.26
N LYS A 25 -24.81 -2.23 4.66
CA LYS A 25 -25.99 -1.72 3.95
C LYS A 25 -26.38 -2.55 2.71
N CYS A 26 -25.43 -3.24 2.10
CA CYS A 26 -25.64 -4.01 0.88
C CYS A 26 -25.47 -5.53 1.07
N SER A 27 -25.31 -6.00 2.31
CA SER A 27 -25.12 -7.42 2.67
C SER A 27 -26.16 -8.36 2.06
N GLU A 28 -27.44 -7.96 2.09
CA GLU A 28 -28.56 -8.74 1.54
C GLU A 28 -28.91 -8.36 0.08
N THR A 29 -28.11 -7.49 -0.56
CA THR A 29 -28.36 -7.04 -1.93
C THR A 29 -27.68 -7.98 -2.92
N LYS A 30 -28.39 -8.34 -4.00
CA LYS A 30 -27.80 -9.13 -5.08
C LYS A 30 -26.64 -8.35 -5.73
N ILE A 31 -25.52 -9.03 -5.96
CA ILE A 31 -24.33 -8.45 -6.61
C ILE A 31 -24.68 -7.87 -8.01
N GLY A 32 -25.58 -8.52 -8.74
CA GLY A 32 -26.00 -8.12 -10.08
C GLY A 32 -25.04 -8.58 -11.17
N VAL A 33 -25.29 -8.14 -12.40
CA VAL A 33 -24.43 -8.41 -13.57
C VAL A 33 -24.17 -7.07 -14.25
N PRO A 34 -22.91 -6.60 -14.33
CA PRO A 34 -22.59 -5.32 -14.94
C PRO A 34 -23.23 -5.17 -16.33
N GLY A 35 -23.98 -4.08 -16.53
CA GLY A 35 -24.67 -3.77 -17.79
C GLY A 35 -25.90 -4.63 -18.12
N ARG A 36 -26.31 -5.58 -17.25
CA ARG A 36 -27.50 -6.44 -17.48
C ARG A 36 -28.49 -6.43 -16.32
N ILE A 37 -28.01 -6.67 -15.11
CA ILE A 37 -28.85 -6.80 -13.91
C ILE A 37 -28.33 -5.83 -12.85
N LYS A 38 -29.18 -4.90 -12.41
CA LYS A 38 -28.84 -3.96 -11.35
C LYS A 38 -28.55 -4.73 -10.05
N GLY A 39 -27.47 -4.36 -9.37
CA GLY A 39 -27.06 -4.92 -8.09
C GLY A 39 -26.32 -3.89 -7.26
N ILE A 40 -25.31 -4.32 -6.51
CA ILE A 40 -24.44 -3.43 -5.73
C ILE A 40 -23.64 -2.50 -6.64
N SER A 41 -23.26 -1.33 -6.13
CA SER A 41 -22.47 -0.32 -6.84
C SER A 41 -21.06 -0.82 -7.17
N GLY A 42 -20.38 -0.19 -8.14
CA GLY A 42 -19.00 -0.57 -8.50
C GLY A 42 -18.02 -0.50 -7.32
N GLY A 43 -18.18 0.47 -6.42
CA GLY A 43 -17.39 0.57 -5.20
C GLY A 43 -17.68 -0.56 -4.20
N GLU A 44 -18.93 -0.98 -4.09
CA GLU A 44 -19.31 -2.15 -3.28
C GLU A 44 -18.79 -3.46 -3.89
N ILE A 45 -18.79 -3.61 -5.23
CA ILE A 45 -18.18 -4.78 -5.91
C ILE A 45 -16.69 -4.88 -5.56
N LYS A 46 -15.96 -3.76 -5.59
CA LYS A 46 -14.52 -3.75 -5.28
C LYS A 46 -14.24 -4.08 -3.81
N ARG A 47 -15.01 -3.49 -2.89
CA ARG A 47 -14.92 -3.82 -1.46
C ARG A 47 -15.28 -5.27 -1.19
N LEU A 48 -16.28 -5.83 -1.88
CA LEU A 48 -16.63 -7.25 -1.80
C LEU A 48 -15.52 -8.15 -2.33
N ALA A 49 -14.86 -7.78 -3.44
CA ALA A 49 -13.71 -8.53 -3.95
C ALA A 49 -12.57 -8.56 -2.93
N PHE A 50 -12.24 -7.42 -2.33
CA PHE A 50 -11.24 -7.34 -1.26
C PHE A 50 -11.68 -8.13 0.00
N ALA A 51 -12.97 -8.07 0.36
CA ALA A 51 -13.54 -8.86 1.46
C ALA A 51 -13.27 -10.36 1.28
N CYS A 52 -13.50 -10.89 0.08
CA CYS A 52 -13.28 -12.29 -0.23
C CYS A 52 -11.85 -12.75 0.06
N GLU A 53 -10.86 -11.91 -0.23
CA GLU A 53 -9.45 -12.20 0.06
C GLU A 53 -9.16 -12.15 1.58
N VAL A 54 -9.66 -11.11 2.26
CA VAL A 54 -9.48 -10.87 3.70
C VAL A 54 -10.15 -11.92 4.58
N LEU A 55 -11.18 -12.63 4.09
CA LEU A 55 -11.83 -13.73 4.80
C LEU A 55 -10.87 -14.86 5.18
N THR A 56 -9.76 -15.02 4.46
CA THR A 56 -8.74 -16.04 4.77
C THR A 56 -7.84 -15.65 5.94
N ASN A 57 -7.88 -14.38 6.37
CA ASN A 57 -7.11 -13.81 7.47
C ASN A 57 -5.61 -14.21 7.46
N PRO A 58 -4.91 -14.17 6.31
CA PRO A 58 -3.54 -14.65 6.22
C PRO A 58 -2.61 -13.74 7.04
N PRO A 59 -1.51 -14.26 7.62
CA PRO A 59 -0.56 -13.44 8.38
C PRO A 59 0.20 -12.43 7.50
N LEU A 60 0.36 -12.75 6.20
CA LEU A 60 1.00 -11.91 5.19
C LEU A 60 0.06 -11.73 4.00
N MET A 61 -0.12 -10.48 3.55
CA MET A 61 -0.91 -10.12 2.38
C MET A 61 -0.10 -9.32 1.37
N PHE A 62 -0.29 -9.64 0.10
CA PHE A 62 0.17 -8.85 -1.04
C PHE A 62 -1.05 -8.25 -1.74
N CYS A 63 -1.06 -6.92 -1.89
CA CYS A 63 -2.15 -6.19 -2.52
C CYS A 63 -1.62 -5.40 -3.71
N ASP A 64 -2.02 -5.78 -4.92
CA ASP A 64 -1.62 -5.06 -6.12
C ASP A 64 -2.65 -3.97 -6.47
N GLU A 65 -2.25 -2.71 -6.32
CA GLU A 65 -3.06 -1.51 -6.54
C GLU A 65 -4.51 -1.59 -6.01
N PRO A 66 -4.73 -1.86 -4.71
CA PRO A 66 -6.07 -2.08 -4.15
C PRO A 66 -6.99 -0.85 -4.23
N THR A 67 -6.42 0.33 -4.50
CA THR A 67 -7.14 1.60 -4.66
C THR A 67 -7.50 1.91 -6.12
N SER A 68 -7.07 1.10 -7.08
CA SER A 68 -7.23 1.41 -8.51
C SER A 68 -8.69 1.54 -8.92
N GLY A 69 -9.02 2.66 -9.57
CA GLY A 69 -10.36 3.02 -10.02
C GLY A 69 -11.39 3.21 -8.89
N LEU A 70 -10.94 3.45 -7.66
CA LEU A 70 -11.76 3.96 -6.57
C LEU A 70 -11.67 5.50 -6.54
N ASP A 71 -12.73 6.14 -6.05
CA ASP A 71 -12.62 7.54 -5.66
C ASP A 71 -11.78 7.68 -4.37
N SER A 72 -11.38 8.92 -4.05
CA SER A 72 -10.48 9.19 -2.91
C SER A 72 -11.04 8.68 -1.58
N PHE A 73 -12.34 8.81 -1.35
CA PHE A 73 -12.98 8.37 -0.11
C PHE A 73 -12.99 6.85 0.00
N MET A 74 -13.32 6.14 -1.08
CA MET A 74 -13.29 4.68 -1.11
C MET A 74 -11.86 4.14 -0.99
N ALA A 75 -10.89 4.77 -1.65
CA ALA A 75 -9.48 4.40 -1.54
C ALA A 75 -8.98 4.51 -0.09
N GLN A 76 -9.30 5.62 0.59
CA GLN A 76 -8.97 5.81 2.00
C GLN A 76 -9.59 4.74 2.90
N ASN A 77 -10.86 4.37 2.66
CA ASN A 77 -11.53 3.31 3.42
C ASN A 77 -10.84 1.95 3.24
N VAL A 78 -10.43 1.59 2.02
CA VAL A 78 -9.71 0.33 1.78
C VAL A 78 -8.37 0.31 2.53
N VAL A 79 -7.62 1.41 2.45
CA VAL A 79 -6.33 1.54 3.15
C VAL A 79 -6.53 1.56 4.68
N ALA A 80 -7.63 2.11 5.19
CA ALA A 80 -7.97 2.06 6.62
C ALA A 80 -8.19 0.64 7.10
N VAL A 81 -8.89 -0.20 6.32
CA VAL A 81 -9.06 -1.62 6.67
C VAL A 81 -7.72 -2.34 6.67
N MET A 82 -6.87 -2.10 5.67
CA MET A 82 -5.51 -2.66 5.64
C MET A 82 -4.71 -2.22 6.87
N LYS A 83 -4.75 -0.94 7.24
CA LYS A 83 -4.10 -0.43 8.45
C LYS A 83 -4.58 -1.13 9.72
N ASN A 84 -5.90 -1.22 9.91
CA ASN A 84 -6.50 -1.92 11.05
C ASN A 84 -6.11 -3.41 11.11
N MET A 85 -5.96 -4.06 9.96
CA MET A 85 -5.46 -5.43 9.90
C MET A 85 -3.98 -5.50 10.30
N ALA A 86 -3.16 -4.57 9.82
CA ALA A 86 -1.74 -4.50 10.18
C ALA A 86 -1.54 -4.30 11.70
N GLU A 87 -2.32 -3.40 12.30
CA GLU A 87 -2.32 -3.15 13.76
C GLU A 87 -2.72 -4.39 14.58
N ARG A 88 -3.47 -5.33 13.99
CA ARG A 88 -3.82 -6.63 14.58
C ARG A 88 -2.74 -7.71 14.35
N GLY A 89 -1.52 -7.31 14.00
CA GLY A 89 -0.37 -8.19 13.84
C GLY A 89 -0.27 -8.85 12.46
N LYS A 90 -0.86 -8.25 11.43
CA LYS A 90 -0.72 -8.71 10.04
C LYS A 90 0.37 -7.93 9.32
N THR A 91 1.07 -8.58 8.40
CA THR A 91 1.99 -7.90 7.48
C THR A 91 1.29 -7.69 6.14
N ILE A 92 1.26 -6.45 5.67
CA ILE A 92 0.62 -6.11 4.40
C ILE A 92 1.62 -5.37 3.53
N ILE A 93 1.81 -5.85 2.31
CA ILE A 93 2.63 -5.21 1.29
C ILE A 93 1.70 -4.80 0.15
N SER A 94 1.72 -3.52 -0.20
CA SER A 94 0.84 -2.99 -1.25
C SER A 94 1.58 -2.09 -2.22
N THR A 95 1.24 -2.19 -3.49
CA THR A 95 1.55 -1.17 -4.49
C THR A 95 0.41 -0.15 -4.51
N ILE A 96 0.72 1.14 -4.62
CA ILE A 96 -0.29 2.20 -4.79
C ILE A 96 0.20 3.16 -5.86
N HIS A 97 -0.58 3.30 -6.92
CA HIS A 97 -0.31 4.28 -7.97
C HIS A 97 -0.80 5.66 -7.52
N GLN A 98 0.13 6.59 -7.26
CA GLN A 98 -0.14 8.00 -6.94
C GLN A 98 -1.18 8.20 -5.80
N PRO A 99 -0.84 7.84 -4.55
CA PRO A 99 -1.75 8.03 -3.42
C PRO A 99 -1.99 9.52 -3.13
N SER A 100 -3.20 9.83 -2.63
CA SER A 100 -3.42 11.12 -1.97
C SER A 100 -2.51 11.27 -0.75
N SER A 101 -2.27 12.50 -0.31
CA SER A 101 -1.48 12.77 0.91
C SER A 101 -2.06 12.07 2.14
N GLU A 102 -3.39 11.99 2.25
CA GLU A 102 -4.08 11.27 3.32
C GLU A 102 -3.78 9.77 3.29
N VAL A 103 -3.91 9.14 2.12
CA VAL A 103 -3.60 7.71 1.95
C VAL A 103 -2.11 7.44 2.22
N TYR A 104 -1.23 8.30 1.72
CA TYR A 104 0.21 8.19 1.93
C TYR A 104 0.58 8.20 3.42
N ALA A 105 -0.04 9.08 4.21
CA ALA A 105 0.21 9.21 5.64
C ALA A 105 -0.26 7.99 6.48
N MET A 106 -1.06 7.09 5.92
CA MET A 106 -1.56 5.91 6.63
C MET A 106 -0.55 4.76 6.65
N PHE A 107 0.46 4.77 5.79
CA PHE A 107 1.46 3.72 5.70
C PHE A 107 2.48 3.82 6.84
N ASP A 108 2.83 2.68 7.43
CA ASP A 108 3.92 2.61 8.41
C ASP A 108 5.27 2.85 7.75
N ARG A 109 5.47 2.26 6.57
CA ARG A 109 6.71 2.33 5.79
C ARG A 109 6.40 2.50 4.31
N VAL A 110 7.29 3.19 3.61
CA VAL A 110 7.23 3.37 2.16
C VAL A 110 8.47 2.78 1.51
N LEU A 111 8.27 2.06 0.40
CA LEU A 111 9.31 1.61 -0.51
C LEU A 111 9.19 2.43 -1.81
N LEU A 112 10.21 3.22 -2.12
CA LEU A 112 10.32 3.96 -3.37
C LEU A 112 11.32 3.25 -4.28
N MET A 113 10.92 2.98 -5.52
CA MET A 113 11.74 2.30 -6.51
C MET A 113 11.76 3.07 -7.83
N ALA A 114 12.90 3.04 -8.50
CA ALA A 114 13.08 3.61 -9.83
C ALA A 114 14.13 2.82 -10.59
N GLU A 115 13.87 2.54 -11.87
CA GLU A 115 14.80 1.80 -12.75
C GLU A 115 15.32 0.48 -12.11
N GLY A 116 14.46 -0.24 -11.37
CA GLY A 116 14.79 -1.49 -10.70
C GLY A 116 15.65 -1.36 -9.43
N ARG A 117 15.92 -0.13 -8.97
CA ARG A 117 16.71 0.15 -7.76
C ARG A 117 15.82 0.72 -6.65
N VAL A 118 16.23 0.48 -5.40
CA VAL A 118 15.60 1.09 -4.23
C VAL A 118 16.13 2.50 -4.05
N ALA A 119 15.24 3.48 -4.18
CA ALA A 119 15.53 4.88 -3.94
C ALA A 119 15.35 5.27 -2.47
N PHE A 120 14.43 4.59 -1.77
CA PHE A 120 14.23 4.74 -0.33
C PHE A 120 13.39 3.58 0.22
N LEU A 121 13.68 3.15 1.44
CA LEU A 121 12.84 2.28 2.24
C LEU A 121 12.93 2.71 3.70
N GLY A 122 11.80 2.98 4.34
CA GLY A 122 11.78 3.47 5.72
C GLY A 122 10.40 3.94 6.13
N GLU A 123 10.31 4.52 7.33
CA GLU A 123 9.08 5.17 7.79
C GLU A 123 8.71 6.35 6.89
N VAL A 124 7.42 6.66 6.82
CA VAL A 124 6.91 7.76 5.98
C VAL A 124 7.58 9.10 6.32
N ASP A 125 7.73 9.40 7.61
CA ASP A 125 8.38 10.64 8.06
C ASP A 125 9.89 10.68 7.76
N ALA A 126 10.54 9.51 7.79
CA ALA A 126 11.96 9.40 7.47
C ALA A 126 12.25 9.69 5.99
N ALA A 127 11.28 9.44 5.08
CA ALA A 127 11.43 9.79 3.67
C ALA A 127 11.68 11.29 3.48
N TYR A 128 10.90 12.14 4.14
CA TYR A 128 11.10 13.59 4.06
C TYR A 128 12.49 14.03 4.52
N GLN A 129 12.95 13.46 5.64
CA GLN A 129 14.26 13.81 6.19
C GLN A 129 15.38 13.37 5.23
N PHE A 130 15.29 12.16 4.69
CA PHE A 130 16.24 11.64 3.70
C PHE A 130 16.33 12.54 2.47
N PHE A 131 15.19 12.83 1.83
CA PHE A 131 15.15 13.67 0.64
C PHE A 131 15.62 15.10 0.93
N SER A 132 15.31 15.65 2.11
CA SER A 132 15.85 16.96 2.53
C SER A 132 17.38 16.94 2.70
N ARG A 133 17.97 15.86 3.25
CA ARG A 133 19.42 15.75 3.47
C ARG A 133 20.21 15.69 2.16
N ILE A 134 19.65 15.04 1.13
CA ILE A 134 20.29 14.96 -0.20
C ILE A 134 20.01 16.20 -1.07
N GLY A 135 19.45 17.27 -0.49
CA GLY A 135 19.21 18.54 -1.19
C GLY A 135 17.93 18.60 -2.02
N LEU A 136 16.98 17.69 -1.79
CA LEU A 136 15.69 17.59 -2.47
C LEU A 136 14.52 17.72 -1.49
N PRO A 137 14.39 18.83 -0.73
CA PRO A 137 13.31 18.98 0.23
C PRO A 137 11.95 19.04 -0.47
N CYS A 138 10.98 18.28 0.03
CA CYS A 138 9.59 18.37 -0.42
C CYS A 138 9.04 19.77 -0.11
N PRO A 139 8.48 20.50 -1.09
CA PRO A 139 7.90 21.82 -0.85
C PRO A 139 6.73 21.77 0.15
N PRO A 140 6.51 22.83 0.94
CA PRO A 140 5.33 22.93 1.79
C PRO A 140 4.06 22.93 0.94
N ASN A 141 3.01 22.26 1.42
CA ASN A 141 1.71 22.10 0.73
C ASN A 141 1.76 21.27 -0.57
N TYR A 142 2.82 20.50 -0.79
CA TYR A 142 2.89 19.56 -1.89
C TYR A 142 2.58 18.13 -1.40
N ASN A 143 1.95 17.31 -2.24
CA ASN A 143 1.73 15.91 -1.91
C ASN A 143 3.08 15.17 -1.92
N PRO A 144 3.55 14.63 -0.78
CA PRO A 144 4.88 14.03 -0.68
C PRO A 144 5.05 12.85 -1.63
N ALA A 145 4.00 12.02 -1.76
CA ALA A 145 4.03 10.88 -2.67
C ALA A 145 4.27 11.34 -4.11
N ASP A 146 3.55 12.37 -4.56
CA ASP A 146 3.73 12.94 -5.89
C ASP A 146 5.11 13.56 -6.06
N PHE A 147 5.65 14.21 -5.02
CA PHE A 147 6.98 14.81 -5.07
C PHE A 147 8.06 13.73 -5.25
N PHE A 148 8.00 12.67 -4.45
CA PHE A 148 8.98 11.57 -4.55
C PHE A 148 8.86 10.83 -5.88
N ILE A 149 7.63 10.50 -6.32
CA ILE A 149 7.40 9.84 -7.61
C ILE A 149 7.89 10.70 -8.77
N SER A 150 7.56 12.00 -8.78
CA SER A 150 7.99 12.91 -9.86
C SER A 150 9.50 13.12 -9.91
N THR A 151 10.15 13.16 -8.75
CA THR A 151 11.63 13.23 -8.63
C THR A 151 12.29 11.97 -9.20
N LEU A 152 11.63 10.82 -9.07
CA LEU A 152 12.10 9.52 -9.53
C LEU A 152 11.62 9.14 -10.94
N ALA A 153 10.85 10.01 -11.60
CA ALA A 153 10.31 9.75 -12.92
C ALA A 153 11.29 10.16 -14.04
N VAL A 154 11.41 9.31 -15.06
CA VAL A 154 12.16 9.63 -16.29
C VAL A 154 11.26 10.45 -17.22
N GLN A 155 11.62 11.71 -17.43
CA GLN A 155 10.87 12.61 -18.31
C GLN A 155 11.40 12.55 -19.75
N PRO A 156 10.51 12.47 -20.77
CA PRO A 156 10.92 12.55 -22.17
C PRO A 156 11.70 13.84 -22.48
N GLY A 157 12.83 13.71 -23.17
CA GLY A 157 13.72 14.83 -23.52
C GLY A 157 14.69 15.27 -22.42
N LYS A 158 14.66 14.63 -21.25
CA LYS A 158 15.62 14.86 -20.13
C LYS A 158 16.14 13.55 -19.55
N GLU A 159 16.08 12.46 -20.31
CA GLU A 159 16.27 11.10 -19.82
C GLU A 159 17.62 10.89 -19.15
N GLU A 160 18.69 11.44 -19.74
CA GLU A 160 20.04 11.31 -19.19
C GLU A 160 20.16 11.97 -17.80
N ASN A 161 19.62 13.18 -17.65
CA ASN A 161 19.64 13.92 -16.39
C ASN A 161 18.77 13.24 -15.32
N CYS A 162 17.58 12.75 -15.71
CA CYS A 162 16.70 11.99 -14.82
C CYS A 162 17.39 10.71 -14.31
N ARG A 163 18.01 9.93 -15.19
CA ARG A 163 18.73 8.70 -14.79
C ARG A 163 19.93 8.98 -13.89
N LYS A 164 20.66 10.08 -14.14
CA LYS A 164 21.73 10.55 -13.25
C LYS A 164 21.20 10.90 -11.86
N ALA A 165 20.08 11.62 -11.78
CA ALA A 165 19.44 11.95 -10.51
C ALA A 165 18.96 10.69 -9.76
N ILE A 166 18.28 9.76 -10.46
CA ILE A 166 17.84 8.48 -9.88
C ILE A 166 19.04 7.69 -9.33
N THR A 167 20.12 7.61 -10.10
CA THR A 167 21.35 6.93 -9.68
C THR A 167 21.92 7.55 -8.41
N MET A 168 22.03 8.89 -8.37
CA MET A 168 22.51 9.61 -7.19
C MET A 168 21.62 9.34 -5.96
N ILE A 169 20.30 9.42 -6.09
CA ILE A 169 19.37 9.17 -4.98
C ILE A 169 19.53 7.73 -4.45
N CYS A 170 19.57 6.74 -5.34
CA CYS A 170 19.73 5.34 -4.94
C CYS A 170 21.08 5.09 -4.26
N ASP A 171 22.16 5.69 -4.77
CA ASP A 171 23.50 5.54 -4.20
C ASP A 171 23.61 6.20 -2.82
N GLU A 172 22.96 7.35 -2.63
CA GLU A 172 22.91 8.03 -1.33
C GLU A 172 22.04 7.26 -0.32
N PHE A 173 20.95 6.62 -0.76
CA PHE A 173 20.14 5.77 0.12
C PHE A 173 20.91 4.57 0.64
N ILE A 174 21.66 3.86 -0.22
CA ILE A 174 22.46 2.70 0.20
C ILE A 174 23.49 3.08 1.28
N LYS A 175 24.05 4.29 1.20
CA LYS A 175 25.02 4.79 2.19
C LYS A 175 24.37 5.40 3.43
N SER A 176 23.05 5.62 3.41
CA SER A 176 22.36 6.27 4.52
C SER A 176 22.21 5.33 5.71
N GLU A 177 21.88 5.92 6.87
CA GLU A 177 21.57 5.16 8.07
C GLU A 177 20.37 4.23 7.85
N GLU A 178 19.35 4.71 7.14
CA GLU A 178 18.17 3.92 6.76
C GLU A 178 18.56 2.70 5.90
N GLY A 179 19.33 2.92 4.82
CA GLY A 179 19.78 1.83 3.95
C GLY A 179 20.63 0.79 4.69
N THR A 180 21.61 1.25 5.46
CA THR A 180 22.51 0.37 6.22
C THR A 180 21.77 -0.42 7.30
N SER A 181 20.82 0.21 8.00
CA SER A 181 20.02 -0.46 9.05
C SER A 181 19.17 -1.60 8.48
N ILE A 182 18.57 -1.40 7.30
CA ILE A 182 17.77 -2.42 6.63
C ILE A 182 18.65 -3.58 6.17
N GLU A 183 19.81 -3.30 5.57
CA GLU A 183 20.72 -4.34 5.12
C GLU A 183 21.19 -5.23 6.28
N ARG A 184 21.48 -4.62 7.44
CA ARG A 184 21.79 -5.37 8.68
C ARG A 184 20.62 -6.23 9.14
N ALA A 185 19.41 -5.66 9.23
CA ALA A 185 18.23 -6.40 9.67
C ALA A 185 17.90 -7.58 8.74
N VAL A 186 18.08 -7.42 7.42
CA VAL A 186 17.91 -8.51 6.46
C VAL A 186 18.97 -9.59 6.65
N ALA A 187 20.24 -9.21 6.84
CA ALA A 187 21.33 -10.15 7.07
C ALA A 187 21.18 -10.94 8.38
N GLU A 188 20.69 -10.31 9.46
CA GLU A 188 20.39 -10.96 10.73
C GLU A 188 19.28 -12.00 10.58
N ASN A 189 18.14 -11.61 10.01
CA ASN A 189 17.01 -12.51 9.80
C ASN A 189 17.31 -13.68 8.85
N SER A 190 18.19 -13.46 7.86
CA SER A 190 18.58 -14.52 6.91
C SER A 190 19.42 -15.61 7.57
N ARG A 191 20.21 -15.26 8.61
CA ARG A 191 21.02 -16.22 9.37
C ARG A 191 20.21 -17.03 10.38
N GLU A 192 19.09 -16.49 10.86
CA GLU A 192 18.18 -17.21 11.77
C GLU A 192 17.26 -18.20 11.04
N ALA A 193 17.12 -18.05 9.72
CA ALA A 193 16.30 -18.92 8.88
C ALA A 193 17.06 -20.15 8.32
N GLU A 194 18.39 -20.21 8.49
CA GLU A 194 19.27 -21.34 8.16
C GLU A 194 19.52 -22.26 9.37
#